data_AF-A0A0M2V5Z8-F1
#
_entry.id   AF-A0A0M2V5Z8-F1
#
_cell.length_a   1.000
_cell.length_b   1.000
_cell.length_c   1.000
_cell.angle_alpha   90.00
_cell.angle_beta   90.00
_cell.angle_gamma   90.00
#
_symmetry.space_group_name_H-M   'P 1'
#
loop_
_entity.id
_entity.type
_entity.pdbx_description
1 polymer ?
#
loop_
_entity_poly.entity_id
_entity_poly.type
_entity_poly.pdbx_seq_one_letter_code
_entity_poly.pdbx_strand_id
1 'polypeptide(L)'
;MRPRRPRHNRATTKARDATDQHILRLHLAMVDKLLADPTPLTHLYQVLEQRYQAGQLRHSAYIHWHSILDCIDQPEIFRRELLDQAERMCKLRRRTILVGILTEQERIALLYPPPATTPTT
;
A
#
# COMPACT_ATOMS: atom_id res chain seq x y z
N MET A 1 37.77 18.95 -20.24
CA MET A 1 36.98 17.82 -19.69
C MET A 1 36.67 18.10 -18.22
N ARG A 2 35.39 18.09 -17.79
CA ARG A 2 35.02 18.22 -16.37
C ARG A 2 34.78 16.82 -15.78
N PRO A 3 35.30 16.49 -14.59
CA PRO A 3 35.06 15.18 -13.98
C PRO A 3 33.60 15.08 -13.51
N ARG A 4 32.95 13.96 -13.81
CA ARG A 4 31.61 13.63 -13.29
C ARG A 4 31.72 13.37 -11.78
N ARG A 5 31.13 14.24 -10.96
CA ARG A 5 30.98 14.03 -9.52
C ARG A 5 30.16 12.75 -9.28
N PRO A 6 30.60 11.83 -8.40
CA PRO A 6 29.82 10.65 -8.05
C PRO A 6 28.58 11.10 -7.25
N ARG A 7 27.41 10.77 -7.77
CA ARG A 7 26.12 11.18 -7.21
C ARG A 7 25.85 10.38 -5.93
N HIS A 8 25.93 11.06 -4.79
CA HIS A 8 25.59 10.54 -3.48
C HIS A 8 24.09 10.17 -3.43
N ASN A 9 23.72 8.96 -3.86
CA ASN A 9 22.31 8.54 -4.01
C ASN A 9 21.90 7.36 -3.09
N ARG A 10 22.76 7.01 -2.12
CA ARG A 10 22.56 5.82 -1.27
C ARG A 10 21.61 6.05 -0.09
N ALA A 11 21.54 7.28 0.43
CA ALA A 11 20.67 7.64 1.56
C ALA A 11 19.18 7.70 1.16
N THR A 12 18.88 8.13 -0.08
CA THR A 12 17.51 8.18 -0.62
C THR A 12 16.91 6.80 -0.84
N THR A 13 17.74 5.77 -1.04
CA THR A 13 17.29 4.39 -1.26
C THR A 13 16.81 3.78 0.06
N LYS A 14 17.61 3.84 1.13
CA LYS A 14 17.24 3.28 2.46
C LYS A 14 15.97 3.90 3.05
N ALA A 15 15.79 5.22 2.92
CA ALA A 15 14.60 5.89 3.43
C ALA A 15 13.32 5.52 2.65
N ARG A 16 13.47 5.25 1.34
CA ARG A 16 12.37 4.75 0.50
C ARG A 16 11.99 3.32 0.90
N ASP A 17 12.98 2.48 1.18
CA ASP A 17 12.73 1.09 1.61
C ASP A 17 11.95 1.04 2.93
N ALA A 18 12.32 1.88 3.91
CA ALA A 18 11.58 1.97 5.18
C ALA A 18 10.14 2.46 4.99
N THR A 19 9.93 3.42 4.08
CA THR A 19 8.59 3.91 3.72
C THR A 19 7.76 2.83 3.05
N ASP A 20 8.35 2.07 2.12
CA ASP A 20 7.66 0.98 1.42
C ASP A 20 7.29 -0.16 2.37
N GLN A 21 8.16 -0.49 3.33
CA GLN A 21 7.86 -1.46 4.37
C GLN A 21 6.70 -1.01 5.26
N HIS A 22 6.67 0.26 5.64
CA HIS A 22 5.57 0.84 6.40
C HIS A 22 4.25 0.77 5.61
N ILE A 23 4.26 1.17 4.34
CA ILE A 23 3.10 1.08 3.46
C ILE A 23 2.64 -0.38 3.32
N LEU A 24 3.57 -1.33 3.19
CA LEU A 24 3.26 -2.75 3.10
C LEU A 24 2.57 -3.27 4.38
N ARG A 25 3.04 -2.87 5.57
CA ARG A 25 2.38 -3.22 6.85
C ARG A 25 0.95 -2.72 6.94
N LEU A 26 0.70 -1.49 6.49
CA LEU A 26 -0.66 -0.96 6.43
C LEU A 26 -1.52 -1.76 5.44
N HIS A 27 -0.97 -2.11 4.26
CA HIS A 27 -1.70 -2.89 3.26
C HIS A 27 -2.01 -4.31 3.71
N LEU A 28 -1.14 -4.95 4.51
CA LEU A 28 -1.41 -6.25 5.14
C LEU A 28 -2.72 -6.19 5.94
N ALA A 29 -2.83 -5.23 6.86
CA ALA A 29 -4.03 -5.07 7.68
C ALA A 29 -5.27 -4.67 6.86
N MET A 30 -5.10 -3.84 5.82
CA MET A 30 -6.20 -3.47 4.92
C MET A 30 -6.72 -4.68 4.13
N VAL A 31 -5.83 -5.55 3.64
CA VAL A 31 -6.19 -6.79 2.95
C VAL A 31 -7.00 -7.69 3.88
N ASP A 32 -6.48 -7.95 5.08
CA ASP A 32 -7.14 -8.85 6.03
C ASP A 32 -8.55 -8.32 6.39
N LYS A 33 -8.71 -7.00 6.54
CA LYS A 33 -10.03 -6.38 6.73
C LYS A 33 -10.96 -6.52 5.53
N LEU A 34 -10.47 -6.24 4.32
CA LEU A 34 -11.29 -6.31 3.11
C LEU A 34 -11.74 -7.73 2.78
N LEU A 35 -10.89 -8.73 3.10
CA LEU A 35 -11.25 -10.14 2.95
C LEU A 35 -12.24 -10.61 4.01
N ALA A 36 -12.21 -10.02 5.22
CA ALA A 36 -13.18 -10.31 6.26
C ALA A 36 -14.54 -9.63 6.01
N ASP A 37 -14.52 -8.41 5.49
CA ASP A 37 -15.71 -7.62 5.16
C ASP A 37 -15.50 -6.82 3.84
N PRO A 38 -16.10 -7.26 2.73
CA PRO A 38 -15.98 -6.58 1.44
C PRO A 38 -16.94 -5.38 1.30
N THR A 39 -17.70 -4.99 2.34
CA THR A 39 -18.59 -3.81 2.31
C THR A 39 -17.95 -2.51 1.76
N PRO A 40 -16.68 -2.16 2.09
CA PRO A 40 -16.07 -0.93 1.59
C PRO A 40 -15.75 -0.96 0.08
N LEU A 41 -15.83 -2.12 -0.58
CA LEU A 41 -15.34 -2.31 -1.95
C LEU A 41 -16.01 -1.37 -2.96
N THR A 42 -17.32 -1.18 -2.85
CA THR A 42 -18.07 -0.25 -3.71
C THR A 42 -17.53 1.17 -3.61
N HIS A 43 -17.21 1.64 -2.39
CA HIS A 43 -16.62 2.94 -2.18
C HIS A 43 -15.20 3.03 -2.77
N LEU A 44 -14.41 1.96 -2.67
CA LEU A 44 -13.07 1.91 -3.27
C LEU A 44 -13.11 2.05 -4.80
N TYR A 45 -14.08 1.40 -5.46
CA TYR A 45 -14.29 1.57 -6.90
C TYR A 45 -14.66 3.01 -7.27
N GLN A 46 -15.52 3.66 -6.47
CA GLN A 46 -15.87 5.07 -6.67
C GLN A 46 -14.65 5.99 -6.52
N VAL A 47 -13.84 5.78 -5.49
CA VAL A 47 -12.59 6.55 -5.28
C VAL A 47 -11.60 6.32 -6.44
N LEU A 48 -11.48 5.08 -6.91
CA LEU A 48 -10.64 4.73 -8.05
C LEU A 48 -11.07 5.48 -9.32
N GLU A 49 -12.37 5.44 -9.63
CA GLU A 49 -12.94 6.12 -10.79
C GLU A 49 -12.79 7.64 -10.66
N GLN A 50 -13.14 8.22 -9.51
CA GLN A 50 -13.00 9.65 -9.27
C GLN A 50 -11.57 10.15 -9.47
N ARG A 51 -10.58 9.42 -8.93
CA ARG A 51 -9.15 9.77 -9.09
C ARG A 51 -8.67 9.61 -10.52
N TYR A 52 -9.23 8.66 -11.28
CA TYR A 52 -8.92 8.49 -12.69
C TYR A 52 -9.49 9.65 -13.53
N GLN A 53 -10.77 9.97 -13.34
CA GLN A 53 -11.44 11.09 -14.01
C GLN A 53 -10.80 12.44 -13.67
N ALA A 54 -10.34 12.62 -12.44
CA ALA A 54 -9.61 13.81 -12.00
C ALA A 54 -8.15 13.88 -12.52
N GLY A 55 -7.68 12.90 -13.29
CA GLY A 55 -6.31 12.85 -13.82
C GLY A 55 -5.22 12.57 -12.77
N GLN A 56 -5.61 12.15 -11.56
CA GLN A 56 -4.69 11.85 -10.45
C GLN A 56 -4.06 10.45 -10.58
N LEU A 57 -4.66 9.58 -11.39
CA LEU A 57 -4.17 8.25 -11.71
C LEU A 57 -3.88 8.14 -13.21
N ARG A 58 -2.73 7.52 -13.54
CA ARG A 58 -2.45 7.11 -14.92
C ARG A 58 -3.34 5.92 -15.27
N HIS A 59 -3.73 5.81 -16.54
CA HIS A 59 -4.55 4.69 -17.02
C HIS A 59 -3.97 3.31 -16.64
N SER A 60 -2.65 3.13 -16.73
CA SER A 60 -2.00 1.87 -16.33
C SER A 60 -2.16 1.55 -14.83
N ALA A 61 -2.21 2.56 -13.96
CA ALA A 61 -2.43 2.36 -12.52
C ALA A 61 -3.90 2.09 -12.24
N TYR A 62 -4.81 2.73 -12.99
CA TYR A 62 -6.24 2.47 -12.92
C TYR A 62 -6.57 1.01 -13.24
N ILE A 63 -6.11 0.51 -14.40
CA ILE A 63 -6.34 -0.89 -14.81
C ILE A 63 -5.75 -1.86 -13.80
N HIS A 64 -4.56 -1.57 -13.25
CA HIS A 64 -3.93 -2.43 -12.26
C HIS A 64 -4.73 -2.49 -10.95
N TRP A 65 -5.15 -1.34 -10.41
CA TRP A 65 -6.01 -1.33 -9.23
C TRP A 65 -7.34 -2.04 -9.46
N HIS A 66 -7.98 -1.79 -10.59
CA HIS A 66 -9.24 -2.45 -10.95
C HIS A 66 -9.06 -3.97 -11.01
N SER A 67 -8.01 -4.46 -11.69
CA SER A 67 -7.72 -5.89 -11.79
C SER A 67 -7.45 -6.54 -10.42
N ILE A 68 -6.81 -5.82 -9.49
CA ILE A 68 -6.60 -6.33 -8.13
C ILE A 68 -7.92 -6.41 -7.38
N LEU A 69 -8.74 -5.35 -7.41
CA LEU A 69 -10.04 -5.34 -6.72
C LEU A 69 -11.00 -6.41 -7.26
N ASP A 70 -10.92 -6.72 -8.56
CA ASP A 70 -11.70 -7.79 -9.20
C ASP A 70 -11.33 -9.19 -8.68
N CYS A 71 -10.13 -9.35 -8.12
CA CYS A 71 -9.66 -10.60 -7.53
C CYS A 71 -10.12 -10.79 -6.07
N ILE A 72 -10.93 -9.90 -5.49
CA ILE A 72 -11.32 -9.97 -4.06
C ILE A 72 -12.00 -11.30 -3.68
N ASP A 73 -12.76 -11.89 -4.60
CA ASP A 73 -13.42 -13.19 -4.42
C ASP A 73 -12.42 -14.37 -4.40
N GLN A 74 -11.17 -14.11 -4.79
CA GLN A 74 -10.06 -15.06 -4.80
C GLN A 74 -9.00 -14.59 -3.78
N PRO A 75 -9.19 -14.85 -2.47
CA PRO A 75 -8.42 -14.24 -1.39
C PRO A 75 -6.90 -14.47 -1.53
N GLU A 76 -6.49 -15.66 -1.99
CA GLU A 76 -5.08 -15.99 -2.20
C GLU A 76 -4.44 -15.13 -3.28
N ILE A 77 -5.15 -14.91 -4.39
CA ILE A 77 -4.68 -14.09 -5.51
C ILE A 77 -4.69 -12.62 -5.10
N PHE A 78 -5.79 -12.12 -4.53
CA PHE A 78 -5.90 -10.76 -4.03
C PHE A 78 -4.75 -10.40 -3.09
N ARG A 79 -4.50 -11.26 -2.10
CA ARG A 79 -3.42 -11.09 -1.13
C ARG A 79 -2.05 -11.09 -1.81
N ARG A 80 -1.80 -12.05 -2.70
CA ARG A 80 -0.51 -12.16 -3.39
C ARG A 80 -0.23 -10.92 -4.24
N GLU A 81 -1.18 -10.51 -5.06
CA GLU A 81 -1.02 -9.35 -5.95
C GLU A 81 -0.83 -8.07 -5.12
N LEU A 82 -1.68 -7.83 -4.12
CA LEU A 82 -1.66 -6.58 -3.36
C LEU A 82 -0.40 -6.43 -2.48
N LEU A 83 0.18 -7.55 -2.04
CA LEU A 83 1.35 -7.60 -1.17
C LEU A 83 2.67 -7.88 -1.89
N ASP A 84 2.67 -8.00 -3.21
CA ASP A 84 3.88 -8.24 -4.00
C ASP A 84 4.93 -7.13 -3.76
N GLN A 85 6.18 -7.51 -3.51
CA GLN A 85 7.27 -6.58 -3.23
C GLN A 85 8.00 -6.12 -4.50
N ALA A 86 7.55 -6.52 -5.70
CA ALA A 86 8.06 -6.01 -6.95
C ALA A 86 8.02 -4.48 -7.01
N GLU A 87 9.02 -3.85 -7.64
CA GLU A 87 9.18 -2.39 -7.69
C GLU A 87 7.93 -1.68 -8.25
N ARG A 88 7.27 -2.31 -9.24
CA ARG A 88 6.01 -1.82 -9.83
C ARG A 88 4.91 -1.70 -8.78
N MET A 89 4.82 -2.70 -7.91
CA MET A 89 3.78 -2.79 -6.90
C MET A 89 4.04 -1.87 -5.71
N CYS A 90 5.30 -1.71 -5.30
CA CYS A 90 5.69 -0.67 -4.34
C CYS A 90 5.28 0.73 -4.82
N LYS A 91 5.52 1.05 -6.10
CA LYS A 91 5.08 2.32 -6.70
C LYS A 91 3.55 2.48 -6.72
N LEU A 92 2.82 1.39 -6.97
CA LEU A 92 1.36 1.39 -6.97
C LEU A 92 0.82 1.67 -5.55
N ARG A 93 1.31 0.95 -4.53
CA ARG A 93 0.90 1.12 -3.12
C ARG A 93 1.20 2.52 -2.55
N ARG A 94 2.26 3.20 -3.00
CA ARG A 94 2.51 4.60 -2.64
C ARG A 94 1.39 5.55 -3.07
N ARG A 95 0.59 5.16 -4.05
CA ARG A 95 -0.60 5.88 -4.53
C ARG A 95 -1.86 5.06 -4.26
N THR A 96 -1.95 4.51 -3.05
CA THR A 96 -3.06 3.63 -2.66
C THR A 96 -4.41 4.31 -2.73
N ILE A 97 -5.39 3.57 -3.25
CA ILE A 97 -6.82 3.94 -3.25
C ILE A 97 -7.56 3.40 -2.02
N LEU A 98 -6.90 2.57 -1.18
CA LEU A 98 -7.47 1.92 0.00
C LEU A 98 -7.62 2.90 1.17
N VAL A 99 -8.45 3.92 0.97
CA VAL A 99 -8.75 4.96 1.96
C VAL A 99 -9.97 4.57 2.80
N GLY A 100 -9.96 4.92 4.09
CA GLY A 100 -11.08 4.63 4.99
C GLY A 100 -11.20 3.18 5.47
N ILE A 101 -10.26 2.29 5.12
CA ILE A 101 -10.29 0.87 5.55
C ILE A 101 -9.81 0.69 6.99
N LEU A 102 -8.75 1.40 7.37
CA LEU A 102 -8.21 1.40 8.73
C LEU A 102 -8.70 2.64 9.47
N THR A 103 -9.11 2.45 10.72
CA THR A 103 -9.34 3.54 11.67
C THR A 103 -8.00 4.16 12.08
N GLU A 104 -8.04 5.38 12.60
CA GLU A 104 -6.82 6.04 13.07
C GLU A 104 -6.12 5.26 14.19
N GLN A 105 -6.87 4.65 15.09
CA GLN A 105 -6.32 3.82 16.17
C GLN A 105 -5.56 2.60 15.62
N GLU A 106 -6.10 1.92 14.62
CA GLU A 106 -5.44 0.77 13.98
C GLU A 106 -4.19 1.19 13.22
N ARG A 107 -4.24 2.34 12.54
CA ARG A 107 -3.04 2.91 11.91
C ARG A 107 -1.97 3.15 12.96
N ILE A 108 -2.28 3.86 14.05
CA ILE A 108 -1.31 4.12 15.12
C ILE A 108 -0.73 2.81 15.68
N ALA A 109 -1.57 1.81 15.97
CA ALA A 109 -1.13 0.53 16.50
C ALA A 109 -0.16 -0.23 15.57
N LEU A 110 -0.34 -0.12 14.26
CA LEU A 110 0.55 -0.75 13.26
C LEU A 110 1.88 0.00 13.10
N LEU A 111 1.90 1.30 13.37
CA LEU A 111 3.07 2.16 13.18
C LEU A 111 3.92 2.27 14.44
N TYR A 112 3.24 2.30 15.58
CA TYR A 112 3.81 2.38 16.92
C TYR A 112 3.23 1.22 17.73
N PRO A 113 3.65 -0.03 17.43
CA PRO A 113 3.26 -1.15 18.27
C PRO A 113 3.72 -0.84 19.70
N PRO A 114 2.87 -1.07 20.71
CA PRO A 114 3.28 -0.85 22.09
C PRO A 114 4.55 -1.66 22.36
N PRO A 115 5.51 -1.11 23.14
CA PRO A 115 6.71 -1.86 23.48
C PRO A 115 6.25 -3.17 24.11
N ALA A 116 6.71 -4.30 23.54
CA ALA A 116 6.39 -5.61 24.07
C ALA A 116 6.75 -5.60 25.55
N THR A 117 5.73 -5.59 26.41
CA THR A 117 5.93 -5.76 27.85
C THR A 117 6.47 -7.16 28.03
N THR A 118 7.80 -7.28 28.12
CA THR A 118 8.45 -8.49 28.59
C THR A 118 7.84 -8.79 29.96
N PRO A 119 7.19 -9.94 30.16
CA PRO A 119 6.75 -10.33 31.48
C PRO A 119 8.02 -10.60 32.29
N THR A 120 8.39 -9.65 33.14
CA THR A 120 9.40 -9.86 34.18
C THR A 120 8.80 -10.86 35.17
N THR A 121 9.34 -12.08 35.13
CA THR A 121 9.13 -13.12 36.15
C THR A 121 9.78 -12.71 37.45
#